data_AF-A0AAD7FJ81-F1
#
_entry.id   AF-A0AAD7FJ81-F1
#
_cell.length_a   1.000
_cell.length_b   1.000
_cell.length_c   1.000
_cell.angle_alpha   90.00
_cell.angle_beta   90.00
_cell.angle_gamma   90.00
#
_symmetry.space_group_name_H-M   'P 1'
#
loop_
_entity.id
_entity.type
_entity.pdbx_description
1 polymer ?
#
loop_
_entity_poly.entity_id
_entity_poly.type
_entity_poly.pdbx_seq_one_letter_code
_entity_poly.pdbx_strand_id
1 'polypeptide(L)'
;LPPEITALIFVHCLPEDEFIKPDLLEAPLVLLRICEQWREIAMTTPALWSSLSINLEWFRDLKKLDILCCDWISRAGSMPLSIK
;
A
#
# COMPACT_ATOMS: atom_id res chain seq x y z
N LEU A 1 10.85 -13.60 -12.55
CA LEU A 1 11.60 -12.33 -12.39
C LEU A 1 12.14 -12.28 -10.97
N PRO A 2 13.35 -11.75 -10.71
CA PRO A 2 13.83 -11.57 -9.35
C PRO A 2 12.85 -10.71 -8.51
N PRO A 3 12.68 -11.01 -7.20
CA PRO A 3 11.80 -10.24 -6.32
C PRO A 3 12.10 -8.73 -6.31
N GLU A 4 13.38 -8.35 -6.36
CA GLU A 4 13.85 -6.96 -6.30
C GLU A 4 13.43 -6.16 -7.53
N ILE A 5 13.54 -6.75 -8.72
CA ILE A 5 13.10 -6.11 -9.96
C ILE A 5 11.58 -6.01 -10.00
N THR A 6 10.87 -7.01 -9.47
CA THR A 6 9.41 -6.99 -9.38
C THR A 6 8.93 -5.88 -8.43
N ALA A 7 9.60 -5.73 -7.28
CA ALA A 7 9.33 -4.66 -6.32
C ALA A 7 9.56 -3.27 -6.94
N LEU A 8 10.66 -3.09 -7.70
CA LEU A 8 10.92 -1.84 -8.43
C LEU A 8 9.81 -1.53 -9.43
N ILE A 9 9.36 -2.52 -10.21
CA ILE A 9 8.24 -2.35 -11.14
C ILE A 9 6.99 -1.89 -10.38
N PHE A 10 6.65 -2.55 -9.26
CA PHE A 10 5.47 -2.17 -8.48
C PHE A 10 5.54 -0.73 -7.98
N VAL A 11 6.70 -0.29 -7.48
CA VAL A 11 6.90 1.08 -7.02
C VAL A 11 6.75 2.08 -8.16
N HIS A 12 7.24 1.76 -9.36
CA HIS A 12 7.05 2.59 -10.55
C HIS A 12 5.62 2.58 -11.11
N CYS A 13 4.76 1.68 -10.65
CA CYS A 13 3.34 1.68 -10.97
C CYS A 13 2.49 2.51 -9.99
N LEU A 14 3.10 3.10 -8.95
CA LEU A 14 2.40 4.04 -8.07
C LEU A 14 2.15 5.36 -8.78
N PRO A 15 1.08 6.09 -8.40
CA PRO A 15 0.86 7.44 -8.90
C PRO A 15 1.96 8.39 -8.40
N GLU A 16 2.59 9.15 -9.31
CA GLU A 16 3.76 9.99 -9.00
C GLU A 16 3.43 11.20 -8.09
N ASP A 17 2.22 11.75 -8.19
CA ASP A 17 1.81 12.99 -7.51
C ASP A 17 0.59 12.84 -6.59
N GLU A 18 0.11 11.60 -6.36
CA GLU A 18 -1.03 11.34 -5.48
C GLU A 18 -0.63 10.49 -4.27
N PHE A 19 -1.23 10.81 -3.13
CA PHE A 19 -1.24 9.92 -1.98
C PHE A 19 -2.02 8.66 -2.36
N ILE A 20 -1.50 7.51 -1.96
CA ILE A 20 -2.12 6.23 -2.33
C ILE A 20 -3.50 6.11 -1.68
N LYS A 21 -4.51 5.87 -2.50
CA LYS A 21 -5.86 5.56 -2.02
C LYS A 21 -5.93 4.07 -1.66
N PRO A 22 -6.54 3.69 -0.53
CA PRO A 22 -6.70 2.31 -0.13
C PRO A 22 -7.81 1.61 -0.94
N ASP A 23 -7.68 1.58 -2.26
CA ASP A 23 -8.59 0.90 -3.18
C ASP A 23 -8.06 -0.51 -3.51
N LEU A 24 -8.94 -1.51 -3.41
CA LEU A 24 -8.63 -2.91 -3.72
C LEU A 24 -8.33 -3.18 -5.20
N LEU A 25 -8.61 -2.21 -6.07
CA LEU A 25 -8.35 -2.24 -7.51
C LEU A 25 -7.09 -1.46 -7.91
N GLU A 26 -6.48 -0.72 -6.97
CA GLU A 26 -5.27 0.08 -7.22
C GLU A 26 -4.07 -0.46 -6.43
N ALA A 27 -2.87 -0.10 -6.87
CA ALA A 27 -1.65 -0.42 -6.14
C ALA A 27 -1.60 0.38 -4.82
N PRO A 28 -1.11 -0.23 -3.72
CA PRO A 28 -0.50 -1.56 -3.64
C PRO A 28 -1.47 -2.71 -3.36
N LEU A 29 -2.74 -2.44 -3.02
CA LEU A 29 -3.67 -3.47 -2.53
C LEU A 29 -4.04 -4.50 -3.60
N VAL A 30 -4.16 -4.09 -4.87
CA VAL A 30 -4.43 -5.03 -5.98
C VAL A 30 -3.32 -6.08 -6.12
N LEU A 31 -2.06 -5.70 -5.83
CA LEU A 31 -0.90 -6.58 -5.93
C LEU A 31 -0.94 -7.73 -4.92
N LEU A 32 -1.63 -7.53 -3.78
CA LEU A 32 -1.83 -8.56 -2.75
C LEU A 32 -2.77 -9.69 -3.19
N ARG A 33 -3.49 -9.51 -4.30
CA ARG A 33 -4.61 -10.37 -4.72
C ARG A 33 -4.34 -11.12 -6.02
N ILE A 34 -3.20 -10.90 -6.66
CA ILE A 34 -2.87 -11.49 -7.97
C ILE A 34 -2.34 -12.92 -7.81
N CYS A 35 -1.24 -13.10 -7.09
CA CYS A 35 -0.71 -14.42 -6.73
C CYS A 35 0.07 -14.34 -5.41
N GLU A 36 0.41 -15.50 -4.84
CA GLU A 36 1.15 -15.60 -3.58
C GLU A 36 2.49 -14.87 -3.63
N GLN A 37 3.26 -15.06 -4.70
CA GLN A 37 4.56 -14.41 -4.86
C GLN A 37 4.44 -12.87 -4.89
N TRP A 38 3.44 -12.33 -5.60
CA TRP A 38 3.22 -10.88 -5.67
C TRP A 38 2.79 -10.31 -4.33
N ARG A 39 1.95 -11.06 -3.60
CA ARG A 39 1.54 -10.71 -2.24
C ARG A 39 2.75 -10.61 -1.30
N GLU A 40 3.65 -11.59 -1.32
CA GLU A 40 4.87 -11.57 -0.50
C GLU A 40 5.75 -10.37 -0.84
N ILE A 41 6.00 -10.13 -2.13
CA ILE A 41 6.82 -9.00 -2.59
C ILE A 41 6.20 -7.67 -2.17
N ALA A 42 4.90 -7.47 -2.41
CA ALA A 42 4.23 -6.23 -2.07
C ALA A 42 4.14 -5.99 -0.55
N MET A 43 3.92 -7.04 0.25
CA MET A 43 3.92 -6.94 1.72
C MET A 43 5.31 -6.59 2.28
N THR A 44 6.38 -7.01 1.62
CA THR A 44 7.77 -6.82 2.08
C THR A 44 8.49 -5.65 1.40
N THR A 45 7.77 -4.81 0.63
CA THR A 45 8.32 -3.63 -0.04
C THR A 45 7.79 -2.34 0.60
N PRO A 46 8.51 -1.74 1.57
CA PRO A 46 8.00 -0.60 2.34
C PRO A 46 7.67 0.65 1.51
N ALA A 47 8.37 0.87 0.40
CA ALA A 47 8.14 2.00 -0.50
C ALA A 47 6.70 2.03 -1.05
N LEU A 48 6.07 0.87 -1.22
CA LEU A 48 4.67 0.74 -1.65
C LEU A 48 3.65 1.28 -0.64
N TRP A 49 4.08 1.48 0.61
CA TRP A 49 3.22 1.88 1.73
C TRP A 49 3.65 3.25 2.28
N SER A 50 4.48 4.01 1.56
CA SER A 50 5.07 5.28 2.03
C SER A 50 4.13 6.49 2.01
N SER A 51 2.95 6.36 1.41
CA SER A 51 1.89 7.37 1.50
C SER A 51 0.52 6.72 1.67
N LEU A 52 -0.42 7.45 2.28
CA LEU A 52 -1.81 7.03 2.43
C LEU A 52 -2.74 8.25 2.38
N SER A 53 -3.76 8.19 1.53
CA SER A 53 -4.88 9.12 1.55
C SER A 53 -6.02 8.55 2.37
N ILE A 54 -6.54 9.34 3.32
CA ILE A 54 -7.67 8.94 4.16
C ILE A 54 -8.81 9.93 3.95
N ASN A 55 -9.92 9.46 3.39
CA ASN A 55 -11.19 10.19 3.47
C ASN A 55 -12.11 9.48 4.47
N LEU A 56 -12.49 10.20 5.54
CA LEU A 56 -13.35 9.69 6.60
C LEU A 56 -14.75 9.30 6.08
N GLU A 57 -15.21 9.88 4.97
CA GLU A 57 -16.49 9.54 4.35
C GLU A 57 -16.50 8.10 3.77
N TRP A 58 -15.33 7.53 3.47
CA TRP A 58 -15.22 6.14 3.02
C TRP A 58 -15.53 5.13 4.15
N PHE A 59 -15.41 5.54 5.41
CA PHE A 59 -15.48 4.65 6.56
C PHE A 59 -16.75 4.90 7.37
N ARG A 60 -17.66 3.91 7.34
CA ARG A 60 -18.81 3.86 8.26
C ARG A 60 -18.45 3.28 9.64
N ASP A 61 -17.32 2.60 9.72
CA ASP A 61 -16.83 1.89 10.90
C ASP A 61 -15.39 2.30 11.19
N LEU A 62 -15.18 3.02 12.29
CA LEU A 62 -13.87 3.51 12.71
C LEU A 62 -12.89 2.39 13.03
N LYS A 63 -13.37 1.18 13.38
CA LYS A 63 -12.48 0.02 13.58
C LYS A 63 -11.82 -0.42 12.28
N LYS A 64 -12.52 -0.30 11.15
CA LYS A 64 -11.92 -0.62 9.84
C LYS A 64 -10.87 0.40 9.45
N LEU A 65 -11.09 1.67 9.77
CA LEU A 65 -10.10 2.73 9.58
C LEU A 65 -8.86 2.46 10.43
N ASP A 66 -9.04 2.12 11.72
CA ASP A 66 -7.95 1.79 12.63
C ASP A 66 -7.10 0.61 12.14
N ILE A 67 -7.76 -0.49 11.72
CA ILE A 67 -7.09 -1.66 11.14
C ILE A 67 -6.30 -1.28 9.88
N LEU A 68 -6.92 -0.53 8.96
CA LEU A 68 -6.26 -0.07 7.74
C LEU A 68 -5.00 0.73 8.07
N CYS A 69 -5.11 1.72 8.95
CA CYS A 69 -3.98 2.56 9.35
C CYS A 69 -2.88 1.73 10.01
N CYS A 70 -3.21 0.82 10.93
CA CYS A 70 -2.25 -0.05 11.58
C CYS A 70 -1.51 -0.95 10.58
N ASP A 71 -2.24 -1.57 9.66
CA ASP A 71 -1.66 -2.40 8.60
C ASP A 71 -0.73 -1.57 7.69
N TRP A 72 -1.14 -0.37 7.32
CA TRP A 72 -0.37 0.51 6.44
C TRP A 72 0.91 0.99 7.10
N ILE A 73 0.82 1.48 8.35
CA ILE A 73 1.97 1.93 9.15
C ILE A 73 2.95 0.78 9.35
N SER A 74 2.45 -0.41 9.68
CA SER A 74 3.29 -1.60 9.87
C SER A 74 4.09 -1.94 8.61
N ARG A 75 3.47 -1.86 7.42
CA ARG A 75 4.12 -2.19 6.15
C ARG A 75 5.06 -1.09 5.64
N ALA A 76 4.81 0.18 5.99
CA ALA A 76 5.70 1.29 5.67
C ALA A 76 7.08 1.14 6.36
N GLY A 77 7.18 0.35 7.44
CA GLY A 77 8.44 0.03 8.09
C GLY A 77 9.21 1.28 8.50
N SER A 78 10.45 1.43 8.03
CA SER A 78 11.30 2.60 8.30
C SER A 78 11.15 3.74 7.29
N MET A 79 10.29 3.60 6.27
CA MET A 79 10.06 4.68 5.30
C MET A 79 9.29 5.83 5.96
N PRO A 80 9.61 7.10 5.62
CA PRO A 80 8.76 8.22 5.99
C PRO A 80 7.35 8.00 5.45
N LEU A 81 6.36 7.95 6.34
CA LEU A 81 4.95 7.82 5.97
C LEU A 81 4.32 9.21 5.85
N SER A 82 3.77 9.51 4.68
CA SER A 82 3.01 10.74 4.44
C SER A 82 1.51 10.43 4.45
N ILE A 83 0.73 11.19 5.22
CA ILE A 83 -0.74 11.01 5.33
C ILE A 83 -1.44 12.31 4.89
N LYS A 84 -2.48 12.18 4.06
CA LYS A 84 -3.33 13.30 3.60
C LYS A 84 -4.81 13.02 3.85
#